data_AF-A0A969C4K9-F1
#
_entry.id   AF-A0A969C4K9-F1
#
_cell.length_a   1.000
_cell.length_b   1.000
_cell.length_c   1.000
_cell.angle_alpha   90.00
_cell.angle_beta   90.00
_cell.angle_gamma   90.00
#
_symmetry.space_group_name_H-M   'P 1'
#
loop_
_entity.id
_entity.type
_entity.pdbx_description
1 polymer ?
#
loop_
_entity_poly.entity_id
_entity_poly.type
_entity_poly.pdbx_seq_one_letter_code
_entity_poly.pdbx_strand_id
1 'polypeptide(L)'
;MPKWLDTVIGGWTISGIATGRSGLPITSFSGSFSVGFITNSPSVARGNTASYTQNIRNEGTGIQFFDDPAAVNSSLRFPRHGESGNRNAFRSQHFWNIDTAISKKFKLPWSESHRLTFRAEAYNLFNSNYFNFPDLSLNRRLLEELHLL
;
A
#
# COMPACT_ATOMS: atom_id res chain seq x y z
N MET A 1 15.94 1.59 46.29
CA MET A 1 14.69 2.22 45.79
C MET A 1 13.50 1.64 46.54
N PRO A 2 12.42 2.40 46.78
CA PRO A 2 11.20 1.88 47.38
C PRO A 2 10.59 0.76 46.51
N LYS A 3 10.14 -0.36 47.11
CA LYS A 3 9.60 -1.54 46.39
C LYS A 3 8.40 -1.21 45.49
N TRP A 4 7.58 -0.23 45.88
CA TRP A 4 6.43 0.22 45.09
C TRP A 4 6.87 0.95 43.81
N LEU A 5 7.96 1.71 43.87
CA LEU A 5 8.51 2.45 42.73
C LEU A 5 9.09 1.48 41.68
N ASP A 6 9.79 0.43 42.13
CA ASP A 6 10.30 -0.65 41.28
C ASP A 6 9.15 -1.46 40.63
N THR A 7 8.03 -1.62 41.33
CA THR A 7 6.84 -2.31 40.80
C THR A 7 6.11 -1.49 39.72
N VAL A 8 6.12 -0.16 39.83
CA VAL A 8 5.45 0.72 38.86
C VAL A 8 6.33 0.98 37.62
N ILE A 9 7.63 1.21 37.83
CA ILE A 9 8.57 1.66 36.79
C ILE A 9 9.38 0.49 36.20
N GLY A 10 9.58 -0.59 36.96
CA GLY A 10 10.37 -1.74 36.52
C GLY A 10 9.61 -2.70 35.62
N GLY A 11 10.36 -3.48 34.83
CA GLY A 11 9.84 -4.62 34.10
C GLY A 11 9.09 -4.33 32.81
N TRP A 12 9.07 -3.07 32.34
CA TRP A 12 8.53 -2.72 31.03
C TRP A 12 9.46 -3.17 29.89
N THR A 13 8.87 -3.66 28.82
CA THR A 13 9.55 -3.93 27.56
C THR A 13 8.65 -3.47 26.43
N ILE A 14 9.16 -2.57 25.60
CA ILE A 14 8.48 -2.05 24.42
C ILE A 14 9.24 -2.58 23.21
N SER A 15 8.51 -3.13 22.25
CA SER A 15 9.03 -3.57 20.98
C SER A 15 8.12 -3.07 19.87
N GLY A 16 8.68 -2.73 18.73
CA GLY A 16 7.90 -2.34 17.57
C GLY A 16 8.61 -2.65 16.28
N ILE A 17 7.83 -2.78 15.21
CA ILE A 17 8.31 -2.98 13.85
C ILE A 17 7.75 -1.83 13.01
N ALA A 18 8.65 -1.07 12.39
CA ALA A 18 8.29 -0.03 11.43
C ALA A 18 8.60 -0.54 10.02
N THR A 19 7.61 -0.46 9.13
CA THR A 19 7.75 -0.85 7.72
C THR A 19 7.44 0.35 6.85
N GLY A 20 8.36 0.73 5.95
CA GLY A 20 8.18 1.84 5.02
C GLY A 20 8.55 1.44 3.59
N ARG A 21 7.76 1.86 2.60
CA ARG A 21 8.09 1.74 1.17
C ARG A 21 7.53 2.92 0.37
N SER A 22 8.28 3.37 -0.64
CA SER A 22 7.94 4.53 -1.48
C SER A 22 6.94 4.23 -2.60
N GLY A 23 6.21 3.12 -2.51
CA GLY A 23 5.34 2.63 -3.57
C GLY A 23 6.01 1.60 -4.48
N LEU A 24 5.28 0.51 -4.72
CA LEU A 24 5.72 -0.55 -5.62
C LEU A 24 5.60 -0.11 -7.08
N PRO A 25 6.55 -0.52 -7.96
CA PRO A 25 6.39 -0.30 -9.40
C PRO A 25 5.23 -1.13 -9.94
N ILE A 26 4.36 -0.50 -10.74
CA ILE A 26 3.22 -1.16 -11.38
C ILE A 26 3.31 -0.99 -12.90
N THR A 27 2.93 -2.06 -13.60
CA THR A 27 2.83 -2.08 -15.07
C THR A 27 1.37 -2.06 -15.47
N SER A 28 0.97 -1.11 -16.31
CA SER A 28 -0.32 -1.14 -16.99
C SER A 28 -0.25 -2.04 -18.21
N PHE A 29 -1.31 -2.79 -18.48
CA PHE A 29 -1.38 -3.67 -19.65
C PHE A 29 -2.28 -3.11 -20.73
N SER A 30 -1.96 -3.42 -21.98
CA SER A 30 -2.77 -2.95 -23.11
C SER A 30 -3.86 -3.94 -23.50
N GLY A 31 -3.73 -5.22 -23.13
CA GLY A 31 -4.56 -6.30 -23.67
C GLY A 31 -4.19 -6.68 -25.12
N SER A 32 -3.12 -6.10 -25.67
CA SER A 32 -2.63 -6.38 -27.03
C SER A 32 -1.42 -7.31 -27.00
N PHE A 33 -1.24 -8.09 -28.06
CA PHE A 33 -0.15 -9.06 -28.18
C PHE A 33 0.78 -8.67 -29.33
N SER A 34 1.38 -7.48 -29.23
CA SER A 34 2.12 -6.82 -30.32
C SER A 34 3.45 -7.49 -30.69
N VAL A 35 4.01 -8.33 -29.80
CA VAL A 35 5.25 -9.08 -30.03
C VAL A 35 4.96 -10.58 -30.01
N GLY A 36 5.04 -11.21 -31.18
CA GLY A 36 4.94 -12.66 -31.35
C GLY A 36 3.59 -13.28 -31.01
N PHE A 37 2.54 -12.49 -30.70
CA PHE A 37 1.21 -12.98 -30.33
C PHE A 37 1.13 -13.91 -29.10
N ILE A 38 2.17 -13.96 -28.26
CA ILE A 38 2.27 -14.92 -27.14
C ILE A 38 2.05 -14.26 -25.77
N THR A 39 2.38 -12.96 -25.63
CA THR A 39 2.30 -12.27 -24.33
C THR A 39 1.53 -10.96 -24.40
N ASN A 40 0.71 -10.69 -23.37
CA ASN A 40 0.01 -9.41 -23.24
C ASN A 40 1.05 -8.31 -22.99
N SER A 41 1.10 -7.37 -23.92
CA SER A 41 2.08 -6.30 -23.94
C SER A 41 1.63 -5.16 -23.03
N PRO A 42 2.54 -4.60 -22.22
CA PRO A 42 2.30 -3.36 -21.49
C PRO A 42 1.79 -2.23 -22.38
N SER A 43 1.04 -1.30 -21.78
CA SER A 43 0.68 -0.04 -22.44
C SER A 43 1.94 0.79 -22.72
N VAL A 44 1.92 1.57 -23.80
CA VAL A 44 3.00 2.52 -24.09
C VAL A 44 2.64 3.87 -23.48
N ALA A 45 3.56 4.44 -22.71
CA ALA A 45 3.45 5.80 -22.21
C ALA A 45 3.67 6.80 -23.36
N ARG A 46 2.75 7.74 -23.52
CA ARG A 46 2.78 8.83 -24.49
C ARG A 46 2.72 10.15 -23.73
N GLY A 47 3.70 11.02 -23.94
CA GLY A 47 3.72 12.34 -23.32
C GLY A 47 4.41 12.35 -21.95
N ASN A 48 3.97 13.23 -21.06
CA ASN A 48 4.62 13.50 -19.79
C ASN A 48 4.15 12.51 -18.71
N THR A 49 5.08 11.75 -18.13
CA THR A 49 4.81 10.83 -17.01
C THR A 49 4.45 11.56 -15.71
N ALA A 50 4.60 12.89 -15.65
CA ALA A 50 4.11 13.72 -14.54
C ALA A 50 2.60 13.59 -14.31
N SER A 51 1.82 13.19 -15.33
CA SER A 51 0.40 12.93 -15.19
C SER A 51 0.09 11.72 -14.29
N TYR A 52 1.07 10.87 -13.96
CA TYR A 52 0.89 9.71 -13.08
C TYR A 52 0.89 10.06 -11.57
N THR A 53 0.72 11.34 -11.26
CA THR A 53 0.67 11.84 -9.88
C THR A 53 -0.54 11.24 -9.15
N GLN A 54 -0.28 10.76 -7.94
CA GLN A 54 -1.29 10.14 -7.09
C GLN A 54 -1.96 11.19 -6.21
N ASN A 55 -3.27 11.08 -6.06
CA ASN A 55 -4.06 11.86 -5.11
C ASN A 55 -5.24 11.01 -4.68
N ILE A 56 -5.00 10.12 -3.71
CA ILE A 56 -5.97 9.11 -3.31
C ILE A 56 -7.08 9.78 -2.52
N ARG A 57 -8.29 9.78 -3.08
CA ARG A 57 -9.46 10.43 -2.49
C ARG A 57 -10.71 9.61 -2.70
N ASN A 58 -11.66 9.77 -1.79
CA ASN A 58 -12.99 9.20 -1.93
C ASN A 58 -13.87 10.20 -2.71
N GLU A 59 -14.43 9.77 -3.84
CA GLU A 59 -15.33 10.58 -4.67
C GLU A 59 -16.81 10.21 -4.46
N GLY A 60 -17.12 9.37 -3.46
CA GLY A 60 -18.47 8.91 -3.14
C GLY A 60 -18.94 7.75 -4.03
N THR A 61 -18.55 7.74 -5.31
CA THR A 61 -18.77 6.63 -6.25
C THR A 61 -17.66 5.59 -6.22
N GLY A 62 -16.54 5.89 -5.56
CA GLY A 62 -15.38 5.01 -5.47
C GLY A 62 -14.14 5.74 -4.95
N ILE A 63 -13.02 5.02 -4.93
CA ILE A 63 -11.71 5.58 -4.59
C ILE A 63 -11.01 5.99 -5.89
N GLN A 64 -10.78 7.29 -6.05
CA GLN A 64 -9.92 7.79 -7.11
C GLN A 64 -8.46 7.72 -6.66
N PHE A 65 -7.60 7.15 -7.48
CA PHE A 65 -6.18 6.95 -7.17
C PHE A 65 -5.30 8.08 -7.72
N PHE A 66 -5.64 8.60 -8.90
CA PHE A 66 -4.85 9.61 -9.61
C PHE A 66 -5.40 11.01 -9.38
N ASP A 67 -4.52 12.01 -9.44
CA ASP A 67 -4.94 13.40 -9.37
C ASP A 67 -5.88 13.76 -10.52
N ASP A 68 -5.44 13.45 -11.75
CA ASP A 68 -6.21 13.58 -12.99
C ASP A 68 -6.28 12.22 -13.74
N PRO A 69 -7.35 11.44 -13.56
CA PRO A 69 -7.51 10.15 -14.24
C PRO A 69 -7.64 10.29 -15.77
N ALA A 70 -8.18 11.41 -16.27
CA ALA A 70 -8.34 11.65 -17.70
C ALA A 70 -6.98 11.90 -18.36
N ALA A 71 -6.11 12.68 -17.71
CA ALA A 71 -4.73 12.89 -18.14
C ALA A 71 -3.96 11.57 -18.18
N VAL A 72 -4.05 10.73 -17.14
CA VAL A 72 -3.42 9.40 -17.12
C VAL A 72 -3.88 8.55 -18.29
N ASN A 73 -5.18 8.46 -18.52
CA ASN A 73 -5.74 7.66 -19.62
C ASN A 73 -5.29 8.19 -21.00
N SER A 74 -5.24 9.51 -21.19
CA SER A 74 -4.78 10.14 -22.43
C SER A 74 -3.28 9.95 -22.69
N SER A 75 -2.50 9.76 -21.63
CA SER A 75 -1.05 9.49 -21.70
C SER A 75 -0.71 8.03 -21.95
N LEU A 76 -1.69 7.14 -22.10
CA LEU A 76 -1.46 5.75 -22.43
C LEU A 76 -1.97 5.43 -23.84
N ARG A 77 -1.25 4.55 -24.54
CA ARG A 77 -1.68 4.05 -25.85
C ARG A 77 -1.39 2.57 -26.01
N PHE A 78 -2.11 1.94 -26.93
CA PHE A 78 -1.79 0.59 -27.37
C PHE A 78 -0.39 0.54 -28.01
N PRO A 79 0.37 -0.54 -27.78
CA PRO A 79 1.64 -0.75 -28.47
C PRO A 79 1.41 -0.98 -29.97
N ARG A 80 2.31 -0.46 -30.80
CA ARG A 80 2.36 -0.76 -32.24
C ARG A 80 2.95 -2.15 -32.45
N HIS A 81 2.77 -2.70 -33.65
CA HIS A 81 3.38 -3.99 -34.01
C HIS A 81 4.89 -3.99 -33.74
N GLY A 82 5.38 -4.98 -33.01
CA GLY A 82 6.78 -5.08 -32.59
C GLY A 82 7.17 -4.23 -31.37
N GLU A 83 6.32 -3.32 -30.87
CA GLU A 83 6.58 -2.60 -29.62
C GLU A 83 6.23 -3.47 -28.41
N SER A 84 7.11 -3.47 -27.41
CA SER A 84 6.94 -4.23 -26.16
C SER A 84 6.22 -3.47 -25.04
N GLY A 85 5.99 -2.17 -25.17
CA GLY A 85 5.33 -1.36 -24.13
C GLY A 85 6.27 -0.88 -23.02
N ASN A 86 5.72 -0.11 -22.07
CA ASN A 86 6.45 0.39 -20.90
C ASN A 86 6.09 -0.41 -19.64
N ARG A 87 7.09 -1.03 -19.03
CA ARG A 87 6.95 -1.70 -17.73
C ARG A 87 7.24 -0.73 -16.59
N ASN A 88 6.61 -0.97 -15.44
CA ASN A 88 6.90 -0.27 -14.18
C ASN A 88 6.76 1.26 -14.28
N ALA A 89 5.91 1.74 -15.20
CA ALA A 89 5.69 3.16 -15.45
C ALA A 89 4.93 3.86 -14.32
N PHE A 90 4.13 3.10 -13.56
CA PHE A 90 3.35 3.60 -12.44
C PHE A 90 4.02 3.27 -11.11
N ARG A 91 3.69 4.06 -10.09
CA ARG A 91 3.99 3.74 -8.70
C ARG A 91 2.68 3.51 -7.96
N SER A 92 2.69 2.59 -7.01
CA SER A 92 1.64 2.43 -6.00
C SER A 92 1.83 3.45 -4.87
N GLN A 93 0.86 3.54 -3.96
CA GLN A 93 0.88 4.50 -2.86
C GLN A 93 2.07 4.23 -1.93
N HIS A 94 2.54 5.30 -1.28
CA HIS A 94 3.51 5.18 -0.20
C HIS A 94 2.88 4.41 0.95
N PHE A 95 3.62 3.49 1.55
CA PHE A 95 3.14 2.66 2.66
C PHE A 95 4.05 2.84 3.86
N TRP A 96 3.45 3.07 5.03
CA TRP A 96 4.15 3.21 6.29
C TRP A 96 3.31 2.67 7.45
N ASN A 97 3.77 1.57 8.05
CA ASN A 97 3.06 0.92 9.14
C ASN A 97 3.95 0.77 10.37
N ILE A 98 3.35 0.95 11.55
CA ILE A 98 3.98 0.65 12.83
C ILE A 98 3.09 -0.34 13.58
N ASP A 99 3.68 -1.50 13.89
CA ASP A 99 3.10 -2.48 14.81
C ASP A 99 3.90 -2.45 16.11
N THR A 100 3.20 -2.43 17.24
CA THR A 100 3.82 -2.25 18.56
C THR A 100 3.33 -3.29 19.54
N ALA A 101 4.23 -3.79 20.36
CA ALA A 101 3.92 -4.62 21.52
C ALA A 101 4.55 -4.03 22.77
N ILE A 102 3.75 -3.92 23.83
CA ILE A 102 4.21 -3.51 25.15
C ILE A 102 3.96 -4.65 26.12
N SER A 103 4.94 -4.92 26.97
CA SER A 103 4.81 -5.93 28.02
C SER A 103 5.36 -5.42 29.34
N LYS A 104 4.78 -5.92 30.43
CA LYS A 104 5.22 -5.62 31.78
C LYS A 104 5.32 -6.90 32.61
N LYS A 105 6.47 -7.09 33.24
CA LYS A 105 6.75 -8.19 34.16
C LYS A 105 6.57 -7.73 35.60
N PHE A 106 5.63 -8.33 36.31
CA PHE A 106 5.38 -8.15 37.73
C PHE A 106 5.99 -9.32 38.51
N LYS A 107 6.80 -9.01 39.52
CA LYS A 107 7.21 -10.01 40.52
C LYS A 107 6.11 -10.10 41.58
N LEU A 108 5.62 -11.30 41.87
CA LEU A 108 4.54 -11.46 42.85
C LEU A 108 5.11 -11.40 44.28
N PRO A 109 4.42 -10.76 45.24
CA PRO A 109 4.96 -10.54 46.59
C PRO A 109 5.02 -11.81 47.45
N TRP A 110 4.29 -12.86 47.09
CA TRP A 110 4.16 -14.09 47.88
C TRP A 110 5.23 -15.16 47.59
N SER A 111 6.05 -14.99 46.54
CA SER A 111 7.15 -15.89 46.21
C SER A 111 8.16 -15.20 45.28
N GLU A 112 9.46 -15.32 45.59
CA GLU A 112 10.54 -14.70 44.80
C GLU A 112 10.69 -15.31 43.39
N SER A 113 10.14 -16.51 43.17
CA SER A 113 10.18 -17.22 41.88
C SER A 113 8.98 -16.90 40.98
N HIS A 114 7.89 -16.34 41.51
CA HIS A 114 6.67 -16.12 40.74
C HIS A 114 6.68 -14.78 39.98
N ARG A 115 6.43 -14.85 38.67
CA ARG A 115 6.38 -13.68 37.78
C ARG A 115 5.15 -13.73 36.89
N LEU A 116 4.43 -12.61 36.81
CA LEU A 116 3.28 -12.42 35.93
C LEU A 116 3.66 -11.44 34.83
N THR A 117 3.37 -11.77 33.56
CA THR A 117 3.63 -10.87 32.43
C THR A 117 2.32 -10.46 31.79
N PHE A 118 2.05 -9.16 31.73
CA PHE A 118 0.98 -8.62 30.91
C PHE A 118 1.56 -8.16 29.58
N ARG A 119 0.87 -8.44 28.48
CA ARG A 119 1.27 -8.05 27.13
C ARG A 119 0.05 -7.46 26.41
N ALA A 120 0.27 -6.35 25.72
CA ALA A 120 -0.68 -5.74 24.82
C ALA A 120 0.00 -5.47 23.48
N GLU A 121 -0.74 -5.69 22.40
CA GLU A 121 -0.27 -5.50 21.02
C GLU A 121 -1.24 -4.60 20.27
N ALA A 122 -0.68 -3.74 19.41
CA ALA A 122 -1.42 -2.90 18.49
C ALA A 122 -0.81 -3.06 17.10
N TYR A 123 -1.63 -3.51 16.16
CA TYR A 123 -1.30 -3.56 14.73
C TYR A 123 -1.88 -2.33 14.04
N ASN A 124 -1.16 -1.76 13.09
CA ASN A 124 -1.52 -0.48 12.48
C ASN A 124 -1.79 0.61 13.52
N LEU A 125 -0.76 0.93 14.32
CA LEU A 125 -0.86 1.83 15.46
C LEU A 125 -1.50 3.19 15.13
N PHE A 126 -1.26 3.71 13.93
CA PHE A 126 -1.80 4.99 13.47
C PHE A 126 -3.12 4.89 12.73
N ASN A 127 -3.66 3.68 12.58
CA ASN A 127 -4.89 3.41 11.84
C ASN A 127 -4.87 3.99 10.42
N SER A 128 -3.74 3.82 9.72
CA SER A 128 -3.55 4.27 8.34
C SER A 128 -4.29 3.34 7.37
N ASN A 129 -4.93 3.92 6.35
CA ASN A 129 -5.62 3.18 5.30
C ASN A 129 -4.73 3.04 4.05
N TYR A 130 -4.73 1.86 3.45
CA TYR A 130 -3.96 1.55 2.24
C TYR A 130 -4.83 0.86 1.21
N PHE A 131 -4.94 1.48 0.04
CA PHE A 131 -5.70 0.96 -1.10
C PHE A 131 -4.83 0.13 -2.07
N ASN A 132 -5.41 -0.90 -2.66
CA ASN A 132 -4.75 -1.58 -3.77
C ASN A 132 -4.68 -0.66 -4.98
N PHE A 133 -3.63 -0.83 -5.76
CA PHE A 133 -3.50 -0.09 -7.00
C PHE A 133 -4.61 -0.54 -7.98
N PRO A 134 -5.29 0.38 -8.68
CA PRO A 134 -6.37 0.03 -9.60
C PRO A 134 -5.86 -0.81 -10.77
N ASP A 135 -6.72 -1.67 -11.33
CA ASP A 135 -6.39 -2.38 -12.57
C ASP A 135 -6.26 -1.39 -13.72
N LEU A 136 -5.03 -1.23 -14.22
CA LEU A 136 -4.75 -0.36 -15.37
C LEU A 136 -4.64 -1.22 -16.63
N SER A 137 -5.79 -1.46 -17.26
CA SER A 137 -5.85 -2.10 -18.56
C SER A 137 -6.53 -1.22 -19.61
N LEU A 138 -5.86 -0.96 -20.74
CA LEU A 138 -6.44 -0.14 -21.82
C LEU A 138 -7.64 -0.81 -22.48
N ASN A 139 -7.70 -2.14 -22.49
CA ASN A 139 -8.85 -2.87 -23.02
C ASN A 139 -10.08 -2.81 -22.11
N ARG A 140 -9.92 -2.41 -20.83
CA ARG A 140 -11.00 -2.18 -19.86
C ARG A 140 -11.22 -0.68 -19.66
N ARG A 141 -11.32 0.06 -20.76
CA ARG A 141 -11.56 1.51 -20.73
C ARG A 141 -12.68 1.80 -19.71
N LEU A 142 -12.41 2.69 -18.76
CA LEU A 142 -13.28 3.20 -17.66
C LEU A 142 -14.64 3.81 -18.11
N LEU A 143 -15.10 3.50 -19.32
CA LEU A 143 -16.32 4.02 -19.95
C LEU A 143 -17.48 3.03 -19.93
N GLU A 144 -17.36 1.85 -19.30
CA GLU A 144 -18.47 0.88 -19.22
C GLU A 144 -19.10 0.68 -17.83
N GLU A 145 -18.57 1.23 -16.74
CA GLU A 145 -19.23 1.16 -15.41
C GLU A 145 -20.25 2.30 -15.17
N LEU A 146 -20.85 2.85 -16.22
CA LEU A 146 -21.95 3.83 -16.10
C LEU A 146 -23.26 3.34 -16.72
N HIS A 147 -23.37 2.06 -17.11
CA HIS A 147 -24.60 1.53 -17.71
C HIS A 147 -25.13 0.22 -17.16
N LEU A 148 -24.48 -0.47 -16.21
CA LEU A 148 -25.06 -1.65 -15.61
C LEU A 148 -24.75 -1.76 -14.11
N LEU A 149 -25.83 -1.60 -13.34
CA LEU A 149 -26.06 -1.80 -11.89
C LEU A 149 -25.86 -0.57 -11.01
#